data_AF-A0A0N1L0U2-F1
#
_entry.id   AF-A0A0N1L0U2-F1
#
_cell.length_a   1.000
_cell.length_b   1.000
_cell.length_c   1.000
_cell.angle_alpha   90.00
_cell.angle_beta   90.00
_cell.angle_gamma   90.00
#
_symmetry.space_group_name_H-M   'P 1'
#
loop_
_entity.id
_entity.type
_entity.pdbx_description
1 polymer ?
#
loop_
_entity_poly.entity_id
_entity_poly.type
_entity_poly.pdbx_seq_one_letter_code
_entity_poly.pdbx_strand_id
1 'polypeptide(L)'
;MVAKRRLRAGAAGPPSWQAEAPPLCPLCGRVVLAGPSADVHHWVPRSEGGRTTPENTALMHRVCHRKLHATFSERELARDYAHPLALLAHPEIASFVRWVQRQPPAFNDVSRRPARR
;
A
#
# COMPACT_ATOMS: atom_id res chain seq x y z
N MET A 1 -53.36 4.13 36.90
CA MET A 1 -52.46 4.89 36.01
C MET A 1 -51.10 4.19 35.98
N VAL A 2 -50.85 3.31 35.01
CA VAL A 2 -49.54 2.62 34.88
C VAL A 2 -48.69 3.40 33.90
N ALA A 3 -47.63 4.03 34.41
CA ALA A 3 -46.71 4.83 33.62
C ALA A 3 -45.99 3.97 32.58
N LYS A 4 -46.22 4.25 31.29
CA LYS A 4 -45.47 3.65 30.19
C LYS A 4 -44.04 4.17 30.23
N ARG A 5 -43.13 3.37 30.78
CA ARG A 5 -41.68 3.62 30.75
C ARG A 5 -41.22 3.54 29.29
N ARG A 6 -40.90 4.69 28.69
CA ARG A 6 -40.34 4.72 27.33
C ARG A 6 -38.90 4.21 27.38
N LEU A 7 -38.64 3.09 26.73
CA LEU A 7 -37.28 2.61 26.47
C LEU A 7 -36.61 3.61 25.52
N ARG A 8 -35.48 4.18 25.95
CA ARG A 8 -34.62 4.98 25.07
C ARG A 8 -33.97 4.03 24.07
N ALA A 9 -34.26 4.22 22.78
CA ALA A 9 -33.49 3.59 21.72
C ALA A 9 -32.08 4.19 21.74
N GLY A 10 -31.13 3.48 22.36
CA GLY A 10 -29.72 3.75 22.15
C GLY A 10 -29.40 3.41 20.70
N ALA A 11 -28.87 4.38 19.97
CA ALA A 11 -28.37 4.16 18.62
C ALA A 11 -27.21 3.15 18.67
N ALA A 12 -27.52 1.87 18.48
CA ALA A 12 -26.53 0.88 18.14
C ALA A 12 -26.04 1.25 16.73
N GLY A 13 -24.78 1.67 16.63
CA GLY A 13 -24.09 1.79 15.35
C GLY A 13 -24.13 0.46 14.58
N PRO A 14 -23.86 0.47 13.27
CA PRO A 14 -23.95 -0.73 12.46
C PRO A 14 -23.09 -1.87 13.03
N PRO A 15 -23.52 -3.14 12.90
CA PRO A 15 -22.83 -4.28 13.48
C PRO A 15 -21.42 -4.44 12.89
N SER A 16 -20.47 -4.88 13.71
CA SER A 16 -19.02 -4.97 13.47
C SER A 16 -18.57 -6.02 12.44
N TRP A 17 -19.45 -6.42 11.51
CA TRP A 17 -19.15 -7.34 10.40
C TRP A 17 -18.80 -6.61 9.11
N GLN A 18 -18.71 -5.29 9.14
CA GLN A 18 -18.15 -4.51 8.04
C GLN A 18 -16.66 -4.85 7.95
N ALA A 19 -16.32 -5.85 7.12
CA ALA A 19 -14.95 -6.11 6.76
C ALA A 19 -14.42 -4.88 6.03
N GLU A 20 -13.45 -4.19 6.64
CA GLU A 20 -12.71 -3.09 6.02
C GLU A 20 -12.22 -3.57 4.64
N ALA A 21 -12.50 -2.78 3.59
CA ALA A 21 -12.07 -3.14 2.25
C ALA A 21 -10.54 -3.29 2.24
N PRO A 22 -10.00 -4.35 1.60
CA PRO A 22 -8.57 -4.59 1.69
C PRO A 22 -7.81 -3.45 0.99
N PRO A 23 -6.68 -3.00 1.57
CA PRO A 23 -5.98 -1.81 1.10
C PRO A 23 -5.47 -2.00 -0.33
N LEU A 24 -5.54 -0.93 -1.13
CA LEU A 24 -5.02 -0.92 -2.50
C LEU A 24 -3.59 -0.38 -2.53
N CYS A 25 -2.75 -0.97 -3.38
CA CYS A 25 -1.39 -0.49 -3.59
C CYS A 25 -1.46 0.85 -4.35
N PRO A 26 -0.91 1.95 -3.81
CA PRO A 26 -0.95 3.28 -4.43
C PRO A 26 -0.22 3.35 -5.78
N LEU A 27 0.68 2.42 -6.07
CA LEU A 27 1.42 2.39 -7.34
C LEU A 27 0.73 1.58 -8.42
N CYS A 28 0.25 0.37 -8.12
CA CYS A 28 -0.34 -0.51 -9.15
C CYS A 28 -1.86 -0.65 -9.09
N GLY A 29 -2.50 -0.16 -8.02
CA GLY A 29 -3.95 -0.23 -7.81
C GLY A 29 -4.49 -1.60 -7.42
N ARG A 30 -3.65 -2.64 -7.35
CA ARG A 30 -4.08 -3.98 -6.93
C ARG A 30 -4.22 -4.06 -5.41
N VAL A 31 -5.09 -4.97 -4.95
CA VAL A 31 -5.25 -5.31 -3.53
C VAL A 31 -3.91 -5.77 -2.94
N VAL A 32 -3.54 -5.20 -1.80
CA VAL A 32 -2.40 -5.64 -0.99
C VAL A 32 -2.91 -6.64 0.05
N LEU A 33 -2.54 -7.91 -0.11
CA LEU A 33 -2.80 -8.93 0.88
C LEU A 33 -1.84 -8.76 2.05
N ALA A 34 -2.38 -8.69 3.26
CA ALA A 34 -1.57 -8.70 4.48
C ALA A 34 -0.71 -9.96 4.54
N GLY A 35 0.57 -9.81 4.88
CA GLY A 35 1.52 -10.91 4.95
C GLY A 35 2.87 -10.59 4.31
N PRO A 36 3.66 -11.61 3.94
CA PRO A 36 5.07 -11.45 3.54
C PRO A 36 5.28 -10.77 2.18
N SER A 37 4.21 -10.52 1.43
CA SER A 37 4.21 -9.80 0.15
C SER A 37 3.93 -8.31 0.28
N ALA A 38 3.70 -7.80 1.49
CA ALA A 38 3.38 -6.40 1.76
C ALA A 38 4.48 -5.73 2.59
N ASP A 39 4.92 -4.57 2.15
CA ASP A 39 5.90 -3.72 2.84
C ASP A 39 5.35 -2.29 2.95
N VAL A 40 5.76 -1.57 3.99
CA VAL A 40 5.47 -0.14 4.13
C VAL A 40 6.55 0.65 3.39
N HIS A 41 6.12 1.50 2.46
CA HIS A 41 6.98 2.41 1.72
C HIS A 41 6.91 3.82 2.32
N HIS A 42 8.06 4.48 2.43
CA HIS A 42 8.16 5.90 2.76
C HIS A 42 8.35 6.69 1.46
N TRP A 43 7.42 7.60 1.15
CA TRP A 43 7.49 8.44 -0.05
C TRP A 43 8.69 9.38 -0.03
N VAL A 44 8.90 10.05 1.11
CA VAL A 44 10.19 10.65 1.47
C VAL A 44 10.94 9.61 2.32
N PRO A 45 12.07 9.06 1.85
CA PRO A 45 12.87 8.12 2.62
C PRO A 45 13.30 8.67 3.99
N ARG A 46 13.48 7.77 4.97
CA ARG A 46 13.91 8.16 6.33
C ARG A 46 15.28 8.85 6.34
N SER A 47 16.20 8.43 5.48
CA SER A 47 17.53 9.02 5.29
C SER A 47 17.48 10.48 4.84
N GLU A 48 16.41 10.87 4.14
CA GLU A 48 16.16 12.25 3.67
C GLU A 48 15.19 13.00 4.60
N GLY A 49 14.99 12.52 5.84
CA GLY A 49 14.19 13.19 6.87
C GLY A 49 12.69 12.82 6.89
N GLY A 50 12.28 11.82 6.12
CA GLY A 50 10.90 11.35 6.08
C GLY A 50 10.41 10.75 7.40
N ARG A 51 9.25 11.20 7.87
CA ARG A 51 8.61 10.71 9.11
C ARG A 51 7.66 9.54 8.82
N THR A 52 7.39 8.71 9.82
CA THR A 52 6.40 7.63 9.71
C THR A 52 5.02 8.21 10.05
N THR A 53 4.34 8.74 9.04
CA THR A 53 3.00 9.34 9.15
C THR A 53 2.08 8.80 8.06
N PRO A 54 0.74 8.88 8.22
CA PRO A 54 -0.20 8.42 7.21
C PRO A 54 -0.05 9.08 5.84
N GLU A 55 0.50 10.30 5.80
CA GLU A 55 0.69 11.07 4.56
C GLU A 55 1.99 10.71 3.84
N ASN A 56 3.03 10.32 4.59
CA ASN A 56 4.34 9.96 4.04
C ASN A 56 4.54 8.46 3.86
N THR A 57 3.66 7.63 4.42
CA THR A 57 3.77 6.17 4.31
C THR A 57 2.60 5.56 3.59
N ALA A 58 2.87 4.49 2.84
CA ALA A 58 1.81 3.69 2.25
C ALA A 58 2.13 2.20 2.28
N LEU A 59 1.09 1.39 2.40
CA LEU A 59 1.20 -0.06 2.29
C LEU A 59 1.27 -0.45 0.81
N MET A 60 2.31 -1.20 0.44
CA MET A 60 2.59 -1.56 -0.96
C MET A 60 2.98 -3.03 -1.09
N HIS A 61 2.87 -3.58 -2.30
CA HIS A 61 3.48 -4.87 -2.59
C HIS A 61 5.00 -4.77 -2.54
N ARG A 62 5.66 -5.79 -2.02
CA ARG A 62 7.12 -5.91 -1.99
C ARG A 62 7.76 -5.79 -3.37
N VAL A 63 7.12 -6.33 -4.41
CA VAL A 63 7.60 -6.19 -5.81
C VAL A 63 7.54 -4.73 -6.29
N CYS A 64 6.48 -4.00 -5.93
CA CYS A 64 6.34 -2.58 -6.27
C CYS A 64 7.36 -1.74 -5.50
N HIS A 65 7.53 -2.01 -4.20
CA HIS A 65 8.51 -1.33 -3.35
C HIS A 65 9.94 -1.52 -3.86
N ARG A 66 10.33 -2.77 -4.18
CA ARG A 66 11.64 -3.07 -4.78
C ARG A 66 11.85 -2.37 -6.11
N LYS A 67 10.82 -2.29 -6.96
CA LYS A 67 10.94 -1.61 -8.25
C LYS A 67 11.29 -0.13 -8.08
N LEU A 68 10.66 0.56 -7.13
CA LEU A 68 10.94 1.98 -6.85
C LEU A 68 12.41 2.19 -6.46
N HIS A 69 12.93 1.39 -5.52
CA HIS A 69 14.32 1.50 -5.09
C HIS A 69 15.35 0.96 -6.09
N ALA A 70 14.92 0.15 -7.06
CA ALA A 70 15.78 -0.28 -8.17
C ALA A 70 15.87 0.79 -9.28
N THR A 71 14.83 1.63 -9.43
CA THR A 71 14.77 2.66 -10.47
C THR A 71 15.26 4.02 -9.98
N PHE A 72 15.02 4.37 -8.71
CA PHE A 72 15.36 5.68 -8.14
C PHE A 72 16.23 5.58 -6.90
N SER A 73 17.16 6.53 -6.75
CA SER A 73 17.86 6.77 -5.49
C SER A 73 16.93 7.39 -4.44
N GLU A 74 17.32 7.30 -3.17
CA GLU A 74 16.57 7.91 -2.07
C GLU A 74 16.41 9.43 -2.23
N ARG A 75 17.44 10.10 -2.79
CA ARG A 75 17.43 11.54 -3.07
C ARG A 75 16.45 11.92 -4.18
N GLU A 76 16.41 11.14 -5.27
CA GLU A 76 15.45 11.36 -6.36
C GLU A 76 14.03 11.12 -5.87
N LEU A 77 13.81 10.08 -5.06
CA LEU A 77 12.51 9.84 -4.41
C LEU A 77 12.08 11.05 -3.56
N ALA A 78 12.97 11.58 -2.72
CA ALA A 78 12.65 12.72 -1.86
C ALA A 78 12.35 14.01 -2.63
N ARG A 79 13.05 14.27 -3.74
CA ARG A 79 12.95 15.53 -4.49
C ARG A 79 11.84 15.55 -5.52
N ASP A 80 11.81 14.51 -6.37
CA ASP A 80 11.04 14.53 -7.61
C ASP A 80 9.84 13.57 -7.55
N TYR A 81 9.88 12.58 -6.65
CA TYR A 81 8.93 11.47 -6.65
C TYR A 81 8.31 11.17 -5.28
N ALA A 82 8.20 12.18 -4.40
CA ALA A 82 7.59 12.05 -3.08
C ALA A 82 6.06 11.83 -3.12
N HIS A 83 5.47 11.68 -4.31
CA HIS A 83 4.06 11.41 -4.52
C HIS A 83 3.83 10.34 -5.60
N PRO A 84 2.85 9.43 -5.40
CA PRO A 84 2.57 8.35 -6.35
C PRO A 84 2.27 8.83 -7.77
N LEU A 85 1.60 9.97 -7.93
CA LEU A 85 1.27 10.51 -9.24
C LEU A 85 2.50 10.86 -10.07
N ALA A 86 3.55 11.40 -9.44
CA ALA A 86 4.81 11.70 -10.10
C ALA A 86 5.52 10.41 -10.56
N LEU A 87 5.48 9.36 -9.73
CA LEU A 87 6.01 8.04 -10.07
C LEU A 87 5.31 7.44 -11.30
N LEU A 88 3.98 7.56 -11.37
CA LEU A 88 3.18 7.04 -12.48
C LEU A 88 3.44 7.76 -13.81
N ALA A 89 3.90 9.01 -13.78
CA ALA A 89 4.29 9.75 -14.98
C ALA A 89 5.63 9.26 -15.57
N HIS A 90 6.45 8.56 -14.78
CA HIS A 90 7.74 8.05 -15.26
C HIS A 90 7.54 6.84 -16.21
N PRO A 91 8.10 6.86 -17.43
CA PRO A 91 7.78 5.87 -18.47
C PRO A 91 8.16 4.43 -18.11
N GLU A 92 9.26 4.27 -17.36
CA GLU A 92 9.69 2.96 -16.87
C GLU A 92 8.72 2.40 -15.81
N ILE A 93 8.25 3.26 -14.91
CA ILE A 93 7.29 2.89 -13.86
C ILE A 93 5.94 2.59 -14.48
N ALA A 94 5.46 3.41 -15.41
CA ALA A 94 4.21 3.16 -16.14
C ALA A 94 4.24 1.81 -16.87
N SER A 95 5.36 1.46 -17.50
CA SER A 95 5.53 0.17 -18.17
C SER A 95 5.55 -0.99 -17.19
N PHE A 96 6.23 -0.84 -16.06
CA PHE A 96 6.19 -1.81 -14.97
C PHE A 96 4.78 -1.99 -14.40
N VAL A 97 4.03 -0.90 -14.17
CA VAL A 97 2.67 -0.94 -13.64
C VAL A 97 1.74 -1.70 -14.58
N ARG A 98 1.79 -1.42 -15.90
CA ARG A 98 1.03 -2.18 -16.90
C ARG A 98 1.34 -3.68 -16.88
N TRP A 99 2.59 -4.05 -16.61
CA TRP A 99 2.98 -5.45 -16.49
C TRP A 99 2.51 -6.09 -15.18
N VAL A 100 2.74 -5.43 -14.04
CA VAL A 100 2.45 -6.00 -12.71
C VAL A 100 0.94 -6.11 -12.45
N GLN A 101 0.13 -5.25 -13.07
CA GLN A 101 -1.33 -5.33 -12.99
C GLN A 101 -1.89 -6.66 -13.54
N ARG A 102 -1.15 -7.33 -14.43
CA ARG A 102 -1.52 -8.64 -14.99
C ARG A 102 -1.13 -9.82 -14.10
N GLN A 103 -0.42 -9.58 -13.00
CA GLN A 103 0.05 -10.63 -12.08
C GLN A 103 -0.95 -10.83 -10.91
N PRO A 104 -1.04 -12.04 -10.34
CA PRO A 104 -1.88 -12.31 -9.17
C PRO A 104 -1.60 -11.37 -7.99
N PRO A 105 -2.57 -10.96 -7.16
CA PRO A 105 -2.35 -10.04 -6.03
C PRO A 105 -1.30 -10.53 -5.02
N ALA A 106 -1.20 -11.85 -4.83
CA ALA A 106 -0.19 -12.50 -3.98
C ALA A 106 1.20 -12.63 -4.65
N PHE A 107 1.37 -12.16 -5.90
CA PHE A 107 2.62 -12.28 -6.64
C PHE A 107 3.73 -11.52 -5.93
N ASN A 108 4.75 -12.28 -5.55
CA ASN A 108 6.01 -11.77 -5.01
C ASN A 108 7.12 -12.31 -5.90
N ASP A 109 7.92 -11.41 -6.48
CA ASP A 109 9.11 -11.76 -7.25
C ASP A 109 10.24 -12.18 -6.29
N VAL A 110 10.01 -13.28 -5.57
CA VAL A 110 11.07 -14.02 -4.91
C VAL A 110 11.60 -15.00 -5.94
N SER A 111 12.64 -14.61 -6.66
CA SER A 111 13.49 -15.59 -7.32
C SER A 111 14.00 -16.54 -6.23
N ARG A 112 13.46 -17.77 -6.20
CA ARG A 112 14.07 -18.83 -5.38
C ARG A 112 15.47 -19.03 -5.94
N ARG A 113 16.48 -18.62 -5.17
CA ARG A 113 17.87 -18.92 -5.49
C ARG A 113 17.96 -20.44 -5.67
N PRO A 114 18.35 -20.98 -6.84
CA PRO A 114 18.53 -22.41 -6.98
C PRO A 114 19.57 -22.84 -5.93
N ALA A 115 19.26 -23.91 -5.19
CA ALA A 115 20.20 -24.47 -4.22
C ALA A 115 21.51 -24.75 -4.97
N ARG A 116 22.60 -24.12 -4.53
CA ARG A 116 23.93 -24.45 -5.03
C ARG A 116 24.19 -25.89 -4.59
N ARG A 117 24.26 -26.82 -5.56
CA ARG A 117 24.72 -28.19 -5.36
C ARG A 117 26.22 -28.22 -5.24
#